data_AF-A0A4U0H053-F1
#
_entry.id   AF-A0A4U0H053-F1
#
_cell.length_a   1.000
_cell.length_b   1.000
_cell.length_c   1.000
_cell.angle_alpha   90.00
_cell.angle_beta   90.00
_cell.angle_gamma   90.00
#
_symmetry.space_group_name_H-M   'P 1'
#
loop_
_entity.id
_entity.type
_entity.pdbx_description
1 polymer ?
#
loop_
_entity_poly.entity_id
_entity_poly.type
_entity_poly.pdbx_seq_one_letter_code
_entity_poly.pdbx_strand_id
1 'polypeptide(L)'
;MGNIDTLRRSSGSTGWHNHFKYSYTGNRLNGVADAGTAARSNTFTYDANGNAVTNSRLGITNIEYNYLNLPRKFVKGAQQLLYTYDATGRKLTKQLGTGVTQYVDGIQYKNGVLEFIQTEEGRILPNGSSFIYEYFLKDHLGNTRAIIDHTGAVKQIQDYYAFGMEMNTGAGLNSAINLYKYSGKEKQTEIGLDQLDFGARFYDAEIGRWSVLDPLAEEMRRHSPYNYSFNNPLRFIDPDGMGPESIHLDKYGNVLGNFDDGDDGVYVHEAAKTLDGFLQGGWMKDYDRLTNTSAGGKKIGEIGGEINVDEIYANVLDKNTSEANDIISPFEFRDRVRNRGVWDFKSNKGTIFGLGNDGKTQFVYQGIKMESQDIGNHHFGAVGKAYGLFSDELMLRQAGDAQMAAGTSQVQWQKSTRRIITDGSGGVVVQKSLITPYGDDPRDQKWIKAGFRYYEKKK
;
A
#
# COMPACT_ATOMS: atom_id res chain seq x y z
N MET A 1 -11.50 -14.99 15.71
CA MET A 1 -12.55 -15.39 14.74
C MET A 1 -12.22 -16.77 14.21
N GLY A 2 -13.18 -17.70 14.24
CA GLY A 2 -12.95 -19.11 13.91
C GLY A 2 -13.05 -19.43 12.41
N ASN A 3 -13.30 -20.69 12.10
CA ASN A 3 -13.51 -21.18 10.74
C ASN A 3 -14.71 -20.52 10.07
N ILE A 4 -14.63 -20.32 8.75
CA ILE A 4 -15.74 -19.83 7.93
C ILE A 4 -16.78 -20.95 7.81
N ASP A 5 -18.02 -20.71 8.24
CA ASP A 5 -19.09 -21.70 8.12
C ASP A 5 -19.73 -21.69 6.73
N THR A 6 -19.98 -20.50 6.18
CA THR A 6 -20.52 -20.31 4.83
C THR A 6 -19.91 -19.11 4.13
N LEU A 7 -19.81 -19.18 2.81
CA LEU A 7 -19.39 -18.06 1.95
C LEU A 7 -20.33 -18.01 0.75
N ARG A 8 -20.99 -16.87 0.56
CA ARG A 8 -22.00 -16.70 -0.49
C ARG A 8 -21.67 -15.51 -1.37
N ARG A 9 -21.80 -15.69 -2.68
CA ARG A 9 -21.62 -14.64 -3.68
C ARG A 9 -22.84 -14.62 -4.58
N SER A 10 -23.53 -13.48 -4.62
CA SER A 10 -24.74 -13.33 -5.45
C SER A 10 -24.36 -13.27 -6.94
N SER A 11 -25.22 -13.82 -7.80
CA SER A 11 -25.13 -13.67 -9.25
C SER A 11 -25.76 -12.36 -9.77
N GLY A 12 -26.25 -11.49 -8.87
CA GLY A 12 -27.00 -10.28 -9.24
C GLY A 12 -28.48 -10.51 -9.58
N SER A 13 -28.93 -11.78 -9.58
CA SER A 13 -30.33 -12.21 -9.70
C SER A 13 -30.79 -12.89 -8.40
N THR A 14 -31.96 -13.53 -8.38
CA THR A 14 -32.46 -14.31 -7.21
C THR A 14 -31.61 -15.54 -6.85
N GLY A 15 -30.46 -15.75 -7.50
CA GLY A 15 -29.55 -16.89 -7.32
C GLY A 15 -28.18 -16.55 -6.74
N TRP A 16 -27.40 -17.61 -6.50
CA TRP A 16 -26.04 -17.55 -5.97
C TRP A 16 -25.03 -18.05 -7.00
N HIS A 17 -24.00 -17.25 -7.29
CA HIS A 17 -22.83 -17.71 -8.03
C HIS A 17 -22.10 -18.80 -7.25
N ASN A 18 -21.85 -18.54 -5.96
CA ASN A 18 -21.38 -19.55 -5.01
C ASN A 18 -22.24 -19.50 -3.76
N HIS A 19 -22.59 -20.67 -3.23
CA HIS A 19 -23.20 -20.86 -1.93
C HIS A 19 -22.45 -21.98 -1.22
N PHE A 20 -21.26 -21.65 -0.72
CA PHE A 20 -20.38 -22.61 -0.07
C PHE A 20 -20.80 -22.90 1.37
N LYS A 21 -20.78 -24.18 1.72
CA LYS A 21 -20.83 -24.71 3.08
C LYS A 21 -19.56 -25.51 3.35
N TYR A 22 -18.87 -25.16 4.43
CA TYR A 22 -17.58 -25.73 4.78
C TYR A 22 -17.75 -26.81 5.86
N SER A 23 -16.89 -27.83 5.81
CA SER A 23 -16.82 -28.89 6.83
C SER A 23 -15.38 -29.07 7.31
N TYR A 24 -15.17 -29.26 8.61
CA TYR A 24 -13.85 -29.19 9.22
C TYR A 24 -13.56 -30.35 10.17
N THR A 25 -12.27 -30.69 10.30
CA THR A 25 -11.72 -31.43 11.46
C THR A 25 -10.83 -30.47 12.24
N GLY A 26 -11.32 -29.93 13.35
CA GLY A 26 -10.67 -28.80 14.02
C GLY A 26 -10.64 -27.57 13.11
N ASN A 27 -9.44 -27.05 12.81
CA ASN A 27 -9.26 -25.91 11.89
C ASN A 27 -8.96 -26.32 10.44
N ARG A 28 -8.75 -27.62 10.18
CA ARG A 28 -8.47 -28.16 8.85
C ARG A 28 -9.77 -28.38 8.09
N LEU A 29 -9.83 -27.85 6.87
CA LEU A 29 -10.99 -27.95 5.99
C LEU A 29 -11.03 -29.33 5.36
N ASN A 30 -12.05 -30.13 5.66
CA ASN A 30 -12.25 -31.44 5.06
C ASN A 30 -12.88 -31.31 3.66
N GLY A 31 -13.82 -30.38 3.51
CA GLY A 31 -14.46 -30.17 2.23
C GLY A 31 -15.39 -28.98 2.16
N VAL A 32 -15.71 -28.59 0.93
CA VAL A 32 -16.59 -27.48 0.56
C VAL A 32 -17.67 -28.02 -0.37
N ALA A 33 -18.93 -27.86 0.03
CA ALA A 33 -20.08 -28.12 -0.82
C ALA A 33 -20.62 -26.78 -1.37
N ASP A 34 -20.84 -26.70 -2.68
CA ASP A 34 -21.47 -25.56 -3.33
C ASP A 34 -22.90 -25.90 -3.76
N ALA A 35 -23.87 -25.11 -3.31
CA ALA A 35 -25.26 -25.16 -3.77
C ALA A 35 -25.60 -24.03 -4.77
N GLY A 36 -24.60 -23.29 -5.26
CA GLY A 36 -24.74 -22.25 -6.28
C GLY A 36 -24.92 -22.78 -7.70
N THR A 37 -24.81 -21.87 -8.68
CA THR A 37 -25.05 -22.18 -10.11
C THR A 37 -24.12 -23.27 -10.68
N ALA A 38 -22.90 -23.43 -10.12
CA ALA A 38 -21.94 -24.45 -10.51
C ALA A 38 -21.65 -25.42 -9.36
N ALA A 39 -22.72 -26.09 -8.89
CA ALA A 39 -22.69 -27.01 -7.76
C ALA A 39 -21.55 -28.04 -7.88
N ARG A 40 -20.73 -28.11 -6.83
CA ARG A 40 -19.53 -28.94 -6.77
C ARG A 40 -19.24 -29.34 -5.34
N SER A 41 -18.51 -30.43 -5.16
CA SER A 41 -17.99 -30.85 -3.86
C SER A 41 -16.49 -31.04 -3.95
N ASN A 42 -15.79 -30.48 -2.98
CA ASN A 42 -14.34 -30.46 -2.94
C ASN A 42 -13.86 -31.10 -1.64
N THR A 43 -12.81 -31.90 -1.72
CA THR A 43 -12.17 -32.54 -0.56
C THR A 43 -10.69 -32.19 -0.50
N PHE A 44 -10.18 -32.16 0.72
CA PHE A 44 -8.79 -31.84 1.03
C PHE A 44 -8.25 -32.86 2.02
N THR A 45 -6.97 -33.15 1.89
CA THR A 45 -6.21 -33.93 2.87
C THR A 45 -4.98 -33.13 3.29
N TYR A 46 -4.37 -33.49 4.42
CA TYR A 46 -3.29 -32.72 5.01
C TYR A 46 -2.13 -33.61 5.44
N ASP A 47 -0.93 -33.06 5.43
CA ASP A 47 0.22 -33.67 6.09
C ASP A 47 0.17 -33.48 7.63
N ALA A 48 1.21 -33.96 8.31
CA ALA A 48 1.34 -33.84 9.77
C ALA A 48 1.58 -32.39 10.24
N ASN A 49 2.13 -31.54 9.38
CA ASN A 49 2.35 -30.11 9.65
C ASN A 49 1.10 -29.27 9.40
N GLY A 50 0.01 -29.88 8.92
CA GLY A 50 -1.24 -29.16 8.63
C GLY A 50 -1.24 -28.44 7.29
N ASN A 51 -0.35 -28.79 6.36
CA ASN A 51 -0.40 -28.30 4.99
C ASN A 51 -1.37 -29.14 4.16
N ALA A 52 -2.21 -28.52 3.33
CA ALA A 52 -3.09 -29.25 2.44
C ALA A 52 -2.27 -29.95 1.35
N VAL A 53 -2.34 -31.28 1.25
CA VAL A 53 -1.58 -32.07 0.26
C VAL A 53 -2.42 -32.45 -0.96
N THR A 54 -3.74 -32.25 -0.91
CA THR A 54 -4.63 -32.44 -2.06
C THR A 54 -5.69 -31.36 -2.15
N ASN A 55 -6.16 -31.11 -3.37
CA ASN A 55 -7.31 -30.24 -3.63
C ASN A 55 -8.09 -30.79 -4.83
N SER A 56 -9.19 -31.52 -4.54
CA SER A 56 -9.96 -32.18 -5.59
C SER A 56 -10.65 -31.20 -6.55
N ARG A 57 -10.96 -29.97 -6.09
CA ARG A 57 -11.54 -28.90 -6.93
C ARG A 57 -10.65 -28.59 -8.13
N LEU A 58 -9.36 -28.50 -7.85
CA LEU A 58 -8.35 -28.12 -8.82
C LEU A 58 -7.77 -29.34 -9.56
N GLY A 59 -8.20 -30.55 -9.19
CA GLY A 59 -7.63 -31.81 -9.67
C GLY A 59 -6.20 -32.05 -9.17
N ILE A 60 -5.79 -31.37 -8.10
CA ILE A 60 -4.45 -31.52 -7.52
C ILE A 60 -4.43 -32.77 -6.64
N THR A 61 -3.65 -33.75 -7.06
CA THR A 61 -3.53 -35.06 -6.39
C THR A 61 -2.37 -35.14 -5.42
N ASN A 62 -1.42 -34.20 -5.50
CA ASN A 62 -0.31 -34.11 -4.55
C ASN A 62 0.25 -32.68 -4.51
N ILE A 63 0.58 -32.20 -3.31
CA ILE A 63 1.34 -30.99 -3.06
C ILE A 63 2.49 -31.36 -2.13
N GLU A 64 3.72 -31.07 -2.54
CA GLU A 64 4.91 -31.25 -1.72
C GLU A 64 5.39 -29.88 -1.23
N TYR A 65 5.85 -29.85 0.02
CA TYR A 65 6.30 -28.64 0.71
C TYR A 65 7.81 -28.70 1.03
N ASN A 66 8.45 -27.54 1.17
CA ASN A 66 9.81 -27.42 1.70
C ASN A 66 9.79 -27.30 3.24
N TYR A 67 10.97 -27.12 3.85
CA TYR A 67 11.10 -26.97 5.31
C TYR A 67 10.45 -25.70 5.90
N LEU A 68 10.11 -24.72 5.06
CA LEU A 68 9.39 -23.50 5.44
C LEU A 68 7.88 -23.64 5.24
N ASN A 69 7.37 -24.84 4.95
CA ASN A 69 5.98 -25.09 4.55
C ASN A 69 5.54 -24.30 3.29
N LEU A 70 6.48 -23.89 2.44
CA LEU A 70 6.18 -23.32 1.11
C LEU A 70 5.99 -24.44 0.08
N PRO A 71 4.98 -24.35 -0.79
CA PRO A 71 4.70 -25.39 -1.77
C PRO A 71 5.80 -25.42 -2.84
N ARG A 72 6.57 -26.51 -2.89
CA ARG A 72 7.64 -26.69 -3.89
C ARG A 72 7.20 -27.47 -5.13
N LYS A 73 6.08 -28.21 -5.04
CA LYS A 73 5.56 -29.00 -6.17
C LYS A 73 4.06 -29.22 -6.09
N PHE A 74 3.37 -29.07 -7.22
CA PHE A 74 1.98 -29.46 -7.42
C PHE A 74 1.88 -30.51 -8.52
N VAL A 75 1.02 -31.52 -8.34
CA VAL A 75 0.77 -32.58 -9.31
C VAL A 75 -0.70 -32.57 -9.74
N LYS A 76 -0.93 -32.52 -11.06
CA LYS A 76 -2.25 -32.64 -11.70
C LYS A 76 -2.17 -33.61 -12.87
N GLY A 77 -2.70 -34.82 -12.68
CA GLY A 77 -2.52 -35.91 -13.65
C GLY A 77 -1.03 -36.16 -13.89
N ALA A 78 -0.57 -36.03 -15.14
CA ALA A 78 0.85 -36.19 -15.51
C ALA A 78 1.68 -34.89 -15.35
N GLN A 79 1.04 -33.73 -15.12
CA GLN A 79 1.73 -32.45 -15.03
C GLN A 79 2.32 -32.23 -13.63
N GLN A 80 3.54 -31.68 -13.61
CA GLN A 80 4.22 -31.26 -12.39
C GLN A 80 4.60 -29.79 -12.51
N LEU A 81 4.10 -28.98 -11.59
CA LEU A 81 4.48 -27.57 -11.43
C LEU A 81 5.44 -27.47 -10.25
N LEU A 82 6.64 -26.98 -10.50
CA LEU A 82 7.73 -26.90 -9.53
C LEU A 82 8.02 -25.46 -9.16
N TYR A 83 8.34 -25.22 -7.89
CA TYR A 83 8.74 -23.92 -7.38
C TYR A 83 10.09 -24.05 -6.66
N THR A 84 10.97 -23.08 -6.90
CA THR A 84 12.25 -22.97 -6.18
C THR A 84 12.29 -21.66 -5.41
N TYR A 85 12.79 -21.73 -4.19
CA TYR A 85 12.91 -20.61 -3.25
C TYR A 85 14.36 -20.51 -2.77
N ASP A 86 14.77 -19.33 -2.35
CA ASP A 86 15.98 -19.19 -1.55
C ASP A 86 15.75 -19.61 -0.09
N ALA A 87 16.79 -19.49 0.73
CA ALA A 87 16.75 -19.87 2.14
C ALA A 87 15.83 -18.98 3.00
N THR A 88 15.46 -17.78 2.54
CA THR A 88 14.55 -16.88 3.25
C THR A 88 13.10 -17.07 2.83
N GLY A 89 12.84 -17.96 1.86
CA GLY A 89 11.50 -18.26 1.37
C GLY A 89 11.06 -17.39 0.19
N ARG A 90 11.95 -16.55 -0.36
CA ARG A 90 11.64 -15.77 -1.56
C ARG A 90 11.68 -16.69 -2.78
N LYS A 91 10.62 -16.62 -3.59
CA LYS A 91 10.48 -17.39 -4.82
C LYS A 91 11.48 -16.94 -5.87
N LEU A 92 12.27 -17.89 -6.39
CA LEU A 92 13.27 -17.68 -7.43
C LEU A 92 12.77 -18.15 -8.79
N THR A 93 12.11 -19.31 -8.85
CA THR A 93 11.61 -19.87 -10.11
C THR A 93 10.27 -20.59 -9.95
N LYS A 94 9.55 -20.65 -11.07
CA LYS A 94 8.40 -21.53 -11.29
C LYS A 94 8.62 -22.30 -12.59
N GLN A 95 8.39 -23.60 -12.60
CA GLN A 95 8.62 -24.45 -13.77
C GLN A 95 7.47 -25.41 -14.04
N LEU A 96 6.97 -25.41 -15.28
CA LEU A 96 6.02 -26.40 -15.81
C LEU A 96 6.60 -27.03 -17.08
N GLY A 97 6.96 -28.31 -17.01
CA GLY A 97 7.66 -28.98 -18.10
C GLY A 97 8.99 -28.27 -18.43
N THR A 98 9.14 -27.80 -19.67
CA THR A 98 10.31 -27.02 -20.11
C THR A 98 10.17 -25.52 -19.91
N GLY A 99 8.97 -25.02 -19.55
CA GLY A 99 8.72 -23.61 -19.34
C GLY A 99 9.13 -23.17 -17.95
N VAL A 100 10.16 -22.33 -17.85
CA VAL A 100 10.69 -21.76 -16.61
C VAL A 100 10.38 -20.27 -16.56
N THR A 101 9.77 -19.81 -15.47
CA THR A 101 9.66 -18.39 -15.12
C THR A 101 10.68 -18.09 -14.02
N GLN A 102 11.50 -17.05 -14.20
CA GLN A 102 12.49 -16.58 -13.23
C GLN A 102 12.07 -15.23 -12.64
N TYR A 103 12.29 -15.07 -11.34
CA TYR A 103 11.94 -13.88 -10.57
C TYR A 103 13.22 -13.23 -10.03
N VAL A 104 13.49 -11.99 -10.45
CA VAL A 104 14.71 -11.25 -10.08
C VAL A 104 14.35 -9.81 -9.72
N ASP A 105 14.16 -9.54 -8.43
CA ASP A 105 13.95 -8.18 -7.89
C ASP A 105 12.91 -7.34 -8.65
N GLY A 106 11.72 -7.93 -8.86
CA GLY A 106 10.63 -7.27 -9.60
C GLY A 106 10.70 -7.41 -11.12
N ILE A 107 11.75 -8.06 -11.65
CA ILE A 107 11.86 -8.41 -13.07
C ILE A 107 11.45 -9.88 -13.24
N GLN A 108 10.60 -10.14 -14.24
CA GLN A 108 10.21 -11.49 -14.62
C GLN A 108 10.77 -11.87 -15.98
N TYR A 109 11.29 -13.09 -16.07
CA TYR A 109 11.73 -13.70 -17.31
C TYR A 109 11.00 -15.02 -17.56
N LYS A 110 10.72 -15.33 -18.82
CA LYS A 110 10.28 -16.65 -19.27
C LYS A 110 11.34 -17.26 -20.15
N ASN A 111 11.88 -18.40 -19.73
CA ASN A 111 12.96 -19.11 -20.42
C ASN A 111 14.15 -18.19 -20.74
N GLY A 112 14.48 -17.27 -19.83
CA GLY A 112 15.54 -16.27 -20.01
C GLY A 112 15.17 -15.05 -20.86
N VAL A 113 13.96 -14.97 -21.42
CA VAL A 113 13.46 -13.81 -22.15
C VAL A 113 12.68 -12.90 -21.21
N LEU A 114 12.95 -11.60 -21.23
CA LEU A 114 12.23 -10.62 -20.40
C LEU A 114 10.72 -10.66 -20.70
N GLU A 115 9.89 -10.84 -19.67
CA GLU A 115 8.44 -10.68 -19.76
C GLU A 115 8.02 -9.26 -19.37
N PHE A 116 8.47 -8.77 -18.21
CA PHE A 116 8.25 -7.38 -17.78
C PHE A 116 9.16 -7.01 -16.61
N ILE A 117 9.21 -5.70 -16.33
CA ILE A 117 9.83 -5.10 -15.15
C ILE A 117 8.72 -4.45 -14.31
N GLN A 118 8.60 -4.77 -13.02
CA GLN A 118 7.69 -4.04 -12.14
C GLN A 118 8.21 -2.65 -11.80
N THR A 119 7.28 -1.74 -11.59
CA THR A 119 7.54 -0.39 -11.07
C THR A 119 6.62 -0.14 -9.88
N GLU A 120 6.90 0.91 -9.10
CA GLU A 120 6.08 1.30 -7.95
C GLU A 120 4.60 1.49 -8.34
N GLU A 121 4.36 2.02 -9.55
CA GLU A 121 3.05 2.40 -10.06
C GLU A 121 2.48 1.43 -11.12
N GLY A 122 3.20 0.36 -11.49
CA GLY A 122 2.78 -0.52 -12.58
C GLY A 122 3.85 -1.47 -13.10
N ARG A 123 4.01 -1.53 -14.42
CA ARG A 123 5.01 -2.38 -15.08
C ARG A 123 5.46 -1.84 -16.45
N ILE A 124 6.61 -2.32 -16.90
CA ILE A 124 7.20 -2.05 -18.20
C ILE A 124 7.25 -3.36 -18.99
N LEU A 125 6.65 -3.36 -20.18
CA LEU A 125 6.60 -4.49 -21.10
C LEU A 125 7.56 -4.27 -22.28
N PRO A 126 8.33 -5.29 -22.71
CA PRO A 126 9.13 -5.21 -23.93
C PRO A 126 8.23 -5.16 -25.17
N ASN A 127 8.60 -4.32 -26.14
CA ASN A 127 7.92 -4.17 -27.42
C ASN A 127 8.95 -3.97 -28.55
N GLY A 128 9.53 -5.07 -29.02
CA GLY A 128 10.65 -5.03 -29.97
C GLY A 128 11.87 -4.33 -29.35
N SER A 129 12.34 -3.24 -29.97
CA SER A 129 13.42 -2.40 -29.44
C SER A 129 12.93 -1.29 -28.49
N SER A 130 11.63 -1.24 -28.19
CA SER A 130 10.98 -0.23 -27.36
C SER A 130 10.30 -0.85 -26.14
N PHE A 131 9.70 0.00 -25.29
CA PHE A 131 8.96 -0.44 -24.10
C PHE A 131 7.56 0.18 -24.07
N ILE A 132 6.61 -0.58 -23.53
CA ILE A 132 5.26 -0.10 -23.19
C ILE A 132 5.19 0.02 -21.67
N TYR A 133 4.90 1.23 -21.20
CA TYR A 133 4.64 1.49 -19.79
C TYR A 133 3.15 1.33 -19.51
N GLU A 134 2.83 0.53 -18.51
CA GLU A 134 1.49 0.32 -17.99
C GLU A 134 1.44 0.76 -16.51
N TYR A 135 0.37 1.46 -16.14
CA TYR A 135 0.10 1.98 -14.80
C TYR A 135 -1.10 1.26 -14.20
N PHE A 136 -1.01 0.92 -12.92
CA PHE A 136 -2.04 0.20 -12.19
C PHE A 136 -2.92 1.16 -11.40
N LEU A 137 -4.20 1.21 -11.75
CA LEU A 137 -5.20 1.91 -10.97
C LEU A 137 -5.70 0.96 -9.88
N LYS A 138 -5.29 1.24 -8.63
CA LYS A 138 -5.56 0.39 -7.47
C LYS A 138 -6.75 0.93 -6.66
N ASP A 139 -7.47 0.04 -5.99
CA ASP A 139 -8.49 0.44 -5.02
C ASP A 139 -7.90 0.68 -3.62
N HIS A 140 -8.78 0.94 -2.66
CA HIS A 140 -8.40 1.22 -1.28
C HIS A 140 -7.77 0.03 -0.51
N LEU A 141 -7.62 -1.15 -1.11
CA LEU A 141 -6.90 -2.27 -0.50
C LEU A 141 -5.66 -2.66 -1.32
N GLY A 142 -5.29 -1.81 -2.30
CA GLY A 142 -4.18 -2.06 -3.20
C GLY A 142 -4.51 -3.05 -4.32
N ASN A 143 -5.77 -3.42 -4.52
CA ASN A 143 -6.15 -4.35 -5.60
C ASN A 143 -6.09 -3.63 -6.95
N THR A 144 -5.44 -4.23 -7.94
CA THR A 144 -5.41 -3.66 -9.31
C THR A 144 -6.80 -3.76 -9.95
N ARG A 145 -7.46 -2.61 -10.17
CA ARG A 145 -8.82 -2.52 -10.75
C ARG A 145 -8.81 -2.20 -12.23
N ALA A 146 -7.85 -1.41 -12.67
CA ALA A 146 -7.65 -1.16 -14.08
C ALA A 146 -6.18 -0.97 -14.39
N ILE A 147 -5.82 -1.21 -15.64
CA ILE A 147 -4.49 -0.98 -16.17
C ILE A 147 -4.64 -0.03 -17.35
N ILE A 148 -3.87 1.05 -17.35
CA ILE A 148 -3.79 1.99 -18.46
C ILE A 148 -2.37 2.00 -19.00
N ASP A 149 -2.19 2.12 -20.31
CA ASP A 149 -0.85 2.37 -20.86
C ASP A 149 -0.50 3.86 -20.86
N HIS A 150 0.75 4.17 -21.19
CA HIS A 150 1.27 5.54 -21.31
C HIS A 150 0.52 6.46 -22.29
N THR A 151 -0.37 5.94 -23.13
CA THR A 151 -1.25 6.74 -24.00
C THR A 151 -2.61 7.04 -23.35
N GLY A 152 -2.86 6.50 -22.15
CA GLY A 152 -4.14 6.57 -21.45
C GLY A 152 -5.14 5.50 -21.89
N ALA A 153 -4.75 4.56 -22.75
CA ALA A 153 -5.63 3.49 -23.21
C ALA A 153 -5.79 2.40 -22.15
N VAL A 154 -7.03 1.97 -21.90
CA VAL A 154 -7.33 0.90 -20.93
C VAL A 154 -6.92 -0.45 -21.51
N LYS A 155 -6.10 -1.19 -20.76
CA LYS A 155 -5.54 -2.49 -21.15
C LYS A 155 -6.24 -3.66 -20.48
N GLN A 156 -6.66 -3.48 -19.23
CA GLN A 156 -7.34 -4.49 -18.44
C GLN A 156 -8.24 -3.80 -17.42
N ILE A 157 -9.42 -4.37 -17.15
CA ILE A 157 -10.31 -3.97 -16.06
C ILE A 157 -10.60 -5.22 -15.24
N GLN A 158 -10.58 -5.12 -13.93
CA GLN A 158 -10.85 -6.24 -13.04
C GLN A 158 -11.55 -5.80 -11.77
N ASP A 159 -12.52 -6.59 -11.34
CA ASP A 159 -13.26 -6.43 -10.10
C ASP A 159 -13.15 -7.70 -9.27
N TYR A 160 -13.23 -7.53 -7.95
CA TYR A 160 -13.04 -8.61 -6.98
C TYR A 160 -14.21 -8.67 -6.01
N TYR A 161 -14.61 -9.89 -5.66
CA TYR A 161 -15.35 -10.15 -4.44
C TYR A 161 -14.47 -9.87 -3.22
N ALA A 162 -15.09 -9.67 -2.05
CA ALA A 162 -14.39 -9.26 -0.83
C ALA A 162 -13.17 -10.13 -0.48
N PHE A 163 -13.26 -11.45 -0.67
CA PHE A 163 -12.17 -12.41 -0.42
C PHE A 163 -11.21 -12.58 -1.62
N GLY A 164 -11.27 -11.72 -2.62
CA GLY A 164 -10.30 -11.66 -3.73
C GLY A 164 -10.63 -12.48 -4.97
N MET A 165 -11.72 -13.25 -4.99
CA MET A 165 -12.18 -13.92 -6.20
C MET A 165 -12.54 -12.88 -7.25
N GLU A 166 -12.06 -13.06 -8.47
CA GLU A 166 -12.37 -12.19 -9.61
C GLU A 166 -13.87 -12.27 -9.98
N MET A 167 -14.54 -11.12 -10.15
CA MET A 167 -15.94 -11.03 -10.61
C MET A 167 -16.06 -11.12 -12.13
N ASN A 168 -15.09 -10.56 -12.83
CA ASN A 168 -14.93 -10.58 -14.28
C ASN A 168 -13.58 -11.21 -14.59
N THR A 169 -13.41 -11.84 -15.76
CA THR A 169 -12.14 -12.49 -16.15
C THR A 169 -11.04 -11.50 -16.55
N GLY A 170 -11.33 -10.20 -16.41
CA GLY A 170 -10.50 -9.13 -16.91
C GLY A 170 -10.22 -9.30 -18.39
N ALA A 171 -11.19 -8.93 -19.23
CA ALA A 171 -10.99 -8.93 -20.66
C ALA A 171 -9.75 -8.07 -20.97
N GLY A 172 -8.65 -8.72 -21.33
CA GLY A 172 -7.46 -8.05 -21.83
C GLY A 172 -7.88 -7.39 -23.13
N LEU A 173 -8.09 -6.07 -23.09
CA LEU A 173 -8.70 -5.38 -24.21
C LEU A 173 -7.72 -5.30 -25.38
N ASN A 174 -6.39 -5.30 -25.13
CA ASN A 174 -5.28 -5.39 -26.11
C ASN A 174 -3.88 -5.40 -25.41
N SER A 175 -3.59 -6.36 -24.50
CA SER A 175 -2.25 -6.47 -23.85
C SER A 175 -1.98 -7.86 -23.25
N ALA A 176 -0.72 -8.12 -22.90
CA ALA A 176 -0.35 -9.27 -22.07
C ALA A 176 -1.10 -9.20 -20.74
N ILE A 177 -1.71 -10.30 -20.31
CA ILE A 177 -2.52 -10.32 -19.07
C ILE A 177 -1.62 -10.00 -17.87
N ASN A 178 -2.09 -9.12 -16.99
CA ASN A 178 -1.43 -8.92 -15.70
C ASN A 178 -1.92 -9.94 -14.68
N LEU A 179 -0.98 -10.67 -14.08
CA LEU A 179 -1.24 -11.63 -13.01
C LEU A 179 -1.10 -11.03 -11.61
N TYR A 180 -0.62 -9.80 -11.46
CA TYR A 180 -0.52 -9.10 -10.18
C TYR A 180 -1.83 -8.36 -9.87
N LYS A 181 -2.71 -9.05 -9.14
CA LYS A 181 -4.14 -8.72 -9.09
C LYS A 181 -4.57 -8.22 -7.71
N TYR A 182 -5.14 -9.11 -6.91
CA TYR A 182 -5.67 -8.81 -5.58
C TYR A 182 -4.53 -8.61 -4.58
N SER A 183 -4.58 -7.54 -3.79
CA SER A 183 -3.52 -7.05 -2.90
C SER A 183 -2.14 -6.96 -3.59
N GLY A 184 -2.13 -6.73 -4.91
CA GLY A 184 -0.91 -6.71 -5.70
C GLY A 184 -0.17 -8.05 -5.78
N LYS A 185 -0.81 -9.17 -5.44
CA LYS A 185 -0.19 -10.50 -5.43
C LYS A 185 -0.32 -11.23 -6.76
N GLU A 186 0.71 -12.01 -7.10
CA GLU A 186 0.76 -12.77 -8.35
C GLU A 186 -0.18 -13.98 -8.28
N LYS A 187 -1.14 -14.03 -9.19
CA LYS A 187 -1.98 -15.20 -9.39
C LYS A 187 -1.23 -16.29 -10.16
N GLN A 188 -1.11 -17.46 -9.55
CA GLN A 188 -0.60 -18.67 -10.16
C GLN A 188 -1.70 -19.34 -10.95
N THR A 189 -1.57 -19.43 -12.27
CA THR A 189 -2.62 -19.93 -13.18
C THR A 189 -2.23 -21.25 -13.86
N GLU A 190 -0.96 -21.62 -13.78
CA GLU A 190 -0.45 -22.88 -14.31
C GLU A 190 -1.27 -24.05 -13.77
N ILE A 191 -1.50 -25.05 -14.62
CA ILE A 191 -2.31 -26.24 -14.33
C ILE A 191 -3.73 -25.93 -13.79
N GLY A 192 -4.20 -24.69 -13.92
CA GLY A 192 -5.47 -24.23 -13.35
C GLY A 192 -5.43 -24.13 -11.83
N LEU A 193 -4.30 -23.70 -11.25
CA LEU A 193 -4.14 -23.56 -9.79
C LEU A 193 -5.00 -22.42 -9.22
N ASP A 194 -5.06 -21.27 -9.91
CA ASP A 194 -5.85 -20.10 -9.56
C ASP A 194 -5.69 -19.59 -8.11
N GLN A 195 -4.49 -19.73 -7.54
CA GLN A 195 -4.13 -19.25 -6.20
C GLN A 195 -3.25 -18.01 -6.26
N LEU A 196 -3.34 -17.15 -5.25
CA LEU A 196 -2.50 -15.96 -5.12
C LEU A 196 -1.27 -16.27 -4.27
N ASP A 197 -0.10 -15.92 -4.76
CA ASP A 197 1.16 -16.07 -4.03
C ASP A 197 1.43 -14.81 -3.20
N PHE A 198 1.33 -14.94 -1.88
CA PHE A 198 1.57 -13.83 -0.96
C PHE A 198 3.03 -13.73 -0.51
N GLY A 199 3.85 -14.75 -0.78
CA GLY A 199 5.21 -14.89 -0.27
C GLY A 199 5.28 -16.06 0.70
N ALA A 200 4.78 -15.86 1.92
CA ALA A 200 4.81 -16.89 2.97
C ALA A 200 3.82 -18.03 2.74
N ARG A 201 2.72 -17.78 2.00
CA ARG A 201 1.62 -18.73 1.80
C ARG A 201 0.94 -18.53 0.45
N PHE A 202 0.32 -19.60 -0.06
CA PHE A 202 -0.57 -19.53 -1.21
C PHE A 202 -2.03 -19.41 -0.74
N TYR A 203 -2.71 -18.38 -1.22
CA TYR A 203 -4.07 -18.03 -0.87
C TYR A 203 -5.07 -18.49 -1.93
N ASP A 204 -6.15 -19.15 -1.50
CA ASP A 204 -7.24 -19.56 -2.36
C ASP A 204 -8.42 -18.60 -2.24
N ALA A 205 -8.46 -17.60 -3.12
CA ALA A 205 -9.45 -16.53 -3.08
C ALA A 205 -10.88 -16.99 -3.36
N GLU A 206 -11.07 -18.12 -4.05
CA GLU A 206 -12.41 -18.65 -4.31
C GLU A 206 -13.02 -19.19 -3.01
N ILE A 207 -12.27 -19.92 -2.18
CA ILE A 207 -12.75 -20.40 -0.86
C ILE A 207 -12.39 -19.47 0.31
N GLY A 208 -11.65 -18.40 0.06
CA GLY A 208 -11.36 -17.36 1.05
C GLY A 208 -10.42 -17.78 2.18
N ARG A 209 -9.49 -18.72 1.95
CA ARG A 209 -8.63 -19.31 3.00
C ARG A 209 -7.23 -19.67 2.52
N TRP A 210 -6.30 -19.78 3.47
CA TRP A 210 -4.96 -20.34 3.25
C TRP A 210 -4.97 -21.86 3.17
N SER A 211 -4.02 -22.42 2.42
CA SER A 211 -3.85 -23.88 2.29
C SER A 211 -2.86 -24.48 3.30
N VAL A 212 -2.13 -23.63 4.03
CA VAL A 212 -1.12 -24.00 5.03
C VAL A 212 -1.36 -23.22 6.32
N LEU A 213 -0.83 -23.72 7.44
CA LEU A 213 -0.88 -23.00 8.71
C LEU A 213 -0.14 -21.67 8.59
N ASP A 214 -0.65 -20.66 9.28
CA ASP A 214 0.07 -19.42 9.55
C ASP A 214 1.39 -19.72 10.29
N PRO A 215 2.55 -19.26 9.80
CA PRO A 215 3.81 -19.36 10.54
C PRO A 215 3.72 -18.76 11.95
N LEU A 216 2.82 -17.79 12.16
CA LEU A 216 2.61 -17.09 13.43
C LEU A 216 1.27 -17.46 14.09
N ALA A 217 0.76 -18.66 13.78
CA ALA A 217 -0.50 -19.16 14.35
C ALA A 217 -0.50 -19.17 15.89
N GLU A 218 0.67 -19.32 16.53
CA GLU A 218 0.81 -19.34 17.99
C GLU A 218 0.55 -17.97 18.65
N GLU A 219 0.85 -16.88 17.95
CA GLU A 219 0.56 -15.52 18.39
C GLU A 219 -0.93 -15.19 18.21
N MET A 220 -1.58 -15.85 17.24
CA MET A 220 -2.99 -15.63 16.89
C MET A 220 -3.96 -16.70 17.45
N ARG A 221 -3.79 -17.10 18.73
CA ARG A 221 -4.56 -18.22 19.34
C ARG A 221 -6.09 -18.14 19.24
N ARG A 222 -6.66 -16.94 19.06
CA ARG A 222 -8.12 -16.72 18.94
C ARG A 222 -8.65 -16.83 17.51
N HIS A 223 -7.77 -17.12 16.56
CA HIS A 223 -8.08 -17.18 15.15
C HIS A 223 -7.77 -18.56 14.58
N SER A 224 -8.51 -18.95 13.54
CA SER A 224 -8.15 -20.15 12.78
C SER A 224 -6.81 -19.89 12.10
N PRO A 225 -5.79 -20.77 12.22
CA PRO A 225 -4.50 -20.61 11.55
C PRO A 225 -4.53 -20.55 10.02
N TYR A 226 -5.72 -20.69 9.43
CA TYR A 226 -5.94 -20.68 7.98
C TYR A 226 -6.85 -19.50 7.55
N ASN A 227 -7.19 -18.59 8.48
CA ASN A 227 -8.06 -17.47 8.16
C ASN A 227 -7.32 -16.41 7.34
N TYR A 228 -8.05 -15.73 6.46
CA TYR A 228 -7.52 -14.60 5.71
C TYR A 228 -8.07 -13.30 6.27
N SER A 229 -7.20 -12.32 6.58
CA SER A 229 -7.60 -10.98 7.02
C SER A 229 -8.63 -11.00 8.16
N PHE A 230 -8.46 -11.91 9.12
CA PHE A 230 -9.42 -12.17 10.20
C PHE A 230 -10.87 -12.48 9.77
N ASN A 231 -11.12 -12.89 8.53
CA ASN A 231 -12.45 -12.98 7.90
C ASN A 231 -13.14 -11.61 7.67
N ASN A 232 -12.39 -10.51 7.69
CA ASN A 232 -12.87 -9.17 7.33
C ASN A 232 -11.93 -8.49 6.30
N PRO A 233 -11.87 -9.02 5.06
CA PRO A 233 -10.96 -8.54 4.02
C PRO A 233 -11.38 -7.21 3.37
N LEU A 234 -12.47 -6.59 3.84
CA LEU A 234 -12.83 -5.22 3.49
C LEU A 234 -12.10 -4.18 4.35
N ARG A 235 -11.64 -4.59 5.54
CA ARG A 235 -10.89 -3.74 6.47
C ARG A 235 -9.41 -4.10 6.53
N PHE A 236 -9.09 -5.39 6.56
CA PHE A 236 -7.73 -5.86 6.76
C PHE A 236 -7.13 -6.43 5.48
N ILE A 237 -5.85 -6.18 5.28
CA ILE A 237 -5.00 -6.79 4.26
C ILE A 237 -3.92 -7.62 4.95
N ASP A 238 -3.48 -8.69 4.29
CA ASP A 238 -2.32 -9.48 4.71
C ASP A 238 -1.19 -9.19 3.68
N PRO A 239 -0.19 -8.34 4.01
CA PRO A 239 0.78 -7.87 3.03
C PRO A 239 1.77 -8.91 2.54
N ASP A 240 2.05 -9.99 3.26
CA ASP A 240 3.13 -10.95 2.98
C ASP A 240 2.74 -12.43 3.22
N GLY A 241 1.52 -12.65 3.67
CA GLY A 241 1.03 -13.94 4.12
C GLY A 241 1.34 -14.21 5.60
N MET A 242 1.59 -13.20 6.43
CA MET A 242 1.78 -13.26 7.89
C MET A 242 0.76 -12.34 8.61
N GLY A 243 0.90 -12.10 9.92
CA GLY A 243 -0.09 -11.31 10.69
C GLY A 243 -0.11 -9.82 10.29
N PRO A 244 -1.07 -9.02 10.80
CA PRO A 244 -1.01 -7.56 10.66
C PRO A 244 0.15 -6.97 11.48
N GLU A 245 0.85 -5.97 10.94
CA GLU A 245 1.91 -5.24 11.64
C GLU A 245 1.38 -3.96 12.30
N SER A 246 1.79 -3.71 13.55
CA SER A 246 1.65 -2.42 14.23
C SER A 246 2.87 -1.53 13.96
N ILE A 247 2.65 -0.22 13.93
CA ILE A 247 3.68 0.78 13.63
C ILE A 247 4.00 1.55 14.90
N HIS A 248 5.28 1.64 15.25
CA HIS A 248 5.73 2.35 16.44
C HIS A 248 6.56 3.57 16.07
N LEU A 249 6.21 4.70 16.68
CA LEU A 249 6.73 6.01 16.39
C LEU A 249 7.40 6.62 17.61
N ASP A 250 8.36 7.51 17.37
CA ASP A 250 8.78 8.49 18.37
C ASP A 250 7.77 9.66 18.46
N LYS A 251 7.99 10.56 19.42
CA LYS A 251 7.16 11.76 19.62
C LYS A 251 7.17 12.77 18.47
N TYR A 252 8.05 12.61 17.47
CA TYR A 252 8.10 13.41 16.26
C TYR A 252 7.50 12.68 15.04
N GLY A 253 6.98 11.46 15.25
CA GLY A 253 6.40 10.65 14.20
C GLY A 253 7.43 9.95 13.32
N ASN A 254 8.69 9.85 13.74
CA ASN A 254 9.67 9.01 13.07
C ASN A 254 9.37 7.54 13.40
N VAL A 255 9.44 6.68 12.40
CA VAL A 255 9.20 5.25 12.56
C VAL A 255 10.38 4.64 13.32
N LEU A 256 10.11 4.10 14.50
CA LEU A 256 11.06 3.34 15.30
C LEU A 256 11.13 1.90 14.81
N GLY A 257 9.99 1.31 14.47
CA GLY A 257 9.88 -0.05 13.94
C GLY A 257 8.44 -0.45 13.64
N ASN A 258 8.30 -1.48 12.82
CA ASN A 258 7.04 -2.18 12.59
C ASN A 258 7.16 -3.57 13.23
N PHE A 259 6.12 -3.99 13.94
CA PHE A 259 6.11 -5.29 14.62
C PHE A 259 4.86 -6.06 14.27
N ASP A 260 5.04 -7.32 13.90
CA ASP A 260 3.94 -8.27 13.74
C ASP A 260 3.54 -8.79 15.12
N ASP A 261 2.61 -8.09 15.77
CA ASP A 261 2.10 -8.37 17.12
C ASP A 261 0.59 -8.65 17.15
N GLY A 262 -0.02 -8.84 15.97
CA GLY A 262 -1.43 -9.10 15.82
C GLY A 262 -2.34 -7.88 16.03
N ASP A 263 -1.79 -6.67 16.03
CA ASP A 263 -2.52 -5.39 15.99
C ASP A 263 -2.07 -4.54 14.78
N ASP A 264 -2.95 -3.68 14.28
CA ASP A 264 -2.69 -2.80 13.13
C ASP A 264 -2.55 -1.32 13.54
N GLY A 265 -2.40 -1.08 14.85
CA GLY A 265 -2.35 0.23 15.43
C GLY A 265 -1.05 0.97 15.14
N VAL A 266 -1.19 2.30 15.10
CA VAL A 266 -0.08 3.23 15.13
C VAL A 266 0.10 3.71 16.56
N TYR A 267 1.29 3.52 17.12
CA TYR A 267 1.62 3.76 18.52
C TYR A 267 2.73 4.79 18.66
N VAL A 268 2.58 5.72 19.61
CA VAL A 268 3.60 6.72 19.94
C VAL A 268 4.26 6.41 21.25
N HIS A 269 5.58 6.56 21.29
CA HIS A 269 6.42 6.40 22.47
C HIS A 269 7.16 7.70 22.78
N GLU A 270 6.81 8.34 23.91
CA GLU A 270 7.43 9.60 24.32
C GLU A 270 8.92 9.48 24.68
N ALA A 271 9.32 8.34 25.27
CA ALA A 271 10.67 8.14 25.78
C ALA A 271 11.63 7.51 24.75
N ALA A 272 11.12 6.81 23.74
CA ALA A 272 11.93 6.10 22.76
C ALA A 272 12.32 7.02 21.60
N LYS A 273 13.62 7.05 21.25
CA LYS A 273 14.18 7.91 20.19
C LYS A 273 14.89 7.14 19.08
N THR A 274 15.19 5.87 19.34
CA THR A 274 15.89 4.96 18.42
C THR A 274 15.28 3.57 18.54
N LEU A 275 15.46 2.75 17.51
CA LEU A 275 15.07 1.35 17.55
C LEU A 275 15.74 0.62 18.73
N ASP A 276 17.03 0.85 18.97
CA ASP A 276 17.75 0.28 20.12
C ASP A 276 17.17 0.74 21.47
N GLY A 277 16.83 2.03 21.60
CA GLY A 277 16.21 2.55 22.82
C GLY A 277 14.79 2.02 23.05
N PHE A 278 14.08 1.72 21.97
CA PHE A 278 12.80 1.00 22.01
C PHE A 278 13.02 -0.47 22.44
N LEU A 279 13.94 -1.20 21.80
CA LEU A 279 14.16 -2.64 22.06
C LEU A 279 14.79 -2.93 23.44
N GLN A 280 15.63 -2.04 23.97
CA GLN A 280 16.27 -2.20 25.28
C GLN A 280 15.33 -1.93 26.47
N GLY A 281 14.20 -1.24 26.25
CA GLY A 281 13.30 -0.83 27.33
C GLY A 281 12.43 -1.94 27.94
N GLY A 282 12.58 -3.20 27.49
CA GLY A 282 11.86 -4.35 28.07
C GLY A 282 10.35 -4.32 27.82
N TRP A 283 9.89 -3.54 26.85
CA TRP A 283 8.48 -3.42 26.51
C TRP A 283 7.96 -4.77 25.99
N MET A 284 6.89 -5.28 26.60
CA MET A 284 6.19 -6.48 26.14
C MET A 284 5.89 -6.32 24.65
N LYS A 285 6.46 -7.21 23.83
CA LYS A 285 6.35 -7.17 22.37
C LYS A 285 4.94 -7.50 21.88
N ASP A 286 4.07 -7.94 22.77
CA ASP A 286 2.73 -8.40 22.47
C ASP A 286 1.71 -7.30 22.82
N TYR A 287 0.68 -7.19 21.98
CA TYR A 287 -0.46 -6.32 22.23
C TYR A 287 -1.19 -6.67 23.54
N ASP A 288 -1.25 -5.73 24.49
CA ASP A 288 -1.98 -5.84 25.74
C ASP A 288 -3.41 -5.32 25.59
N ARG A 289 -4.37 -6.26 25.67
CA ARG A 289 -5.81 -6.00 25.53
C ARG A 289 -6.42 -5.27 26.72
N LEU A 290 -5.84 -5.38 27.91
CA LEU A 290 -6.38 -4.74 29.11
C LEU A 290 -6.14 -3.22 29.05
N THR A 291 -5.01 -2.85 28.47
CA THR A 291 -4.54 -1.48 28.38
C THR A 291 -4.69 -0.90 26.96
N ASN A 292 -5.11 -1.74 25.98
CA ASN A 292 -5.29 -1.40 24.57
C ASN A 292 -4.04 -0.75 23.96
N THR A 293 -2.88 -1.31 24.29
CA THR A 293 -1.58 -0.81 23.85
C THR A 293 -0.69 -1.93 23.35
N SER A 294 0.11 -1.64 22.33
CA SER A 294 1.26 -2.45 21.96
C SER A 294 2.55 -1.81 22.48
N ALA A 295 3.40 -2.64 23.10
CA ALA A 295 4.68 -2.24 23.66
C ALA A 295 4.62 -1.02 24.60
N GLY A 296 3.49 -0.78 25.27
CA GLY A 296 3.29 0.36 26.17
C GLY A 296 3.12 1.71 25.47
N GLY A 297 3.00 1.73 24.14
CA GLY A 297 2.79 2.95 23.37
C GLY A 297 1.34 3.45 23.40
N LYS A 298 1.14 4.74 23.15
CA LYS A 298 -0.20 5.35 23.04
C LYS A 298 -0.73 5.12 21.62
N LYS A 299 -1.84 4.36 21.47
CA LYS A 299 -2.50 4.20 20.15
C LYS A 299 -3.03 5.55 19.70
N ILE A 300 -2.67 5.96 18.48
CA ILE A 300 -3.11 7.21 17.87
C ILE A 300 -3.95 7.02 16.61
N GLY A 301 -4.03 5.80 16.09
CA GLY A 301 -4.82 5.50 14.90
C GLY A 301 -4.38 4.21 14.22
N GLU A 302 -4.73 4.09 12.94
CA GLU A 302 -4.43 2.94 12.06
C GLU A 302 -4.08 3.48 10.66
N ILE A 303 -3.11 2.87 9.98
CA ILE A 303 -2.81 3.21 8.57
C ILE A 303 -4.01 2.86 7.69
N GLY A 304 -4.31 3.72 6.71
CA GLY A 304 -5.50 3.62 5.88
C GLY A 304 -6.80 4.02 6.58
N GLY A 305 -6.74 4.39 7.87
CA GLY A 305 -7.83 4.93 8.67
C GLY A 305 -7.56 6.38 9.11
N GLU A 306 -8.01 6.73 10.31
CA GLU A 306 -7.73 8.02 10.93
C GLU A 306 -6.56 7.91 11.92
N ILE A 307 -5.64 8.85 11.86
CA ILE A 307 -4.51 8.95 12.79
C ILE A 307 -4.54 10.34 13.43
N ASN A 308 -4.76 10.40 14.74
CA ASN A 308 -4.63 11.64 15.50
C ASN A 308 -3.15 12.00 15.64
N VAL A 309 -2.75 13.12 15.03
CA VAL A 309 -1.37 13.61 15.04
C VAL A 309 -1.21 14.91 15.82
N ASP A 310 -2.15 15.24 16.72
CA ASP A 310 -2.13 16.50 17.49
C ASP A 310 -0.79 16.72 18.19
N GLU A 311 -0.32 15.71 18.92
CA GLU A 311 0.89 15.77 19.72
C GLU A 311 2.15 15.69 18.83
N ILE A 312 2.19 14.72 17.90
CA ILE A 312 3.30 14.54 16.96
C ILE A 312 3.51 15.79 16.13
N TYR A 313 2.47 16.28 15.47
CA TYR A 313 2.60 17.34 14.49
C TYR A 313 2.85 18.68 15.16
N ALA A 314 2.33 18.91 16.37
CA ALA A 314 2.72 20.05 17.19
C ALA A 314 4.23 20.02 17.54
N ASN A 315 4.76 18.87 17.96
CA ASN A 315 6.19 18.70 18.26
C ASN A 315 7.06 18.98 17.02
N VAL A 316 6.63 18.50 15.85
CA VAL A 316 7.32 18.72 14.56
C VAL A 316 7.28 20.19 14.16
N LEU A 317 6.12 20.85 14.28
CA LEU A 317 5.98 22.27 13.99
C LEU A 317 6.88 23.11 14.90
N ASP A 318 6.94 22.80 16.20
CA ASP A 318 7.79 23.55 17.15
C ASP A 318 9.26 23.38 16.88
N LYS A 319 9.71 22.14 16.66
CA LYS A 319 11.09 21.87 16.29
C LYS A 319 11.47 22.61 15.00
N ASN A 320 10.69 22.42 13.93
CA ASN A 320 11.08 22.91 12.61
C ASN A 320 10.90 24.42 12.46
N THR A 321 9.94 25.04 13.14
CA THR A 321 9.83 26.52 13.16
C THR A 321 10.95 27.15 13.98
N SER A 322 11.38 26.54 15.09
CA SER A 322 12.58 26.96 15.81
C SER A 322 13.82 26.86 14.92
N GLU A 323 14.04 25.70 14.28
CA GLU A 323 15.16 25.53 13.34
C GLU A 323 15.10 26.55 12.19
N ALA A 324 13.90 26.85 11.67
CA ALA A 324 13.73 27.81 10.59
C ALA A 324 14.13 29.25 10.98
N ASN A 325 13.93 29.65 12.24
CA ASN A 325 14.39 30.96 12.74
C ASN A 325 15.92 31.09 12.73
N ASP A 326 16.64 29.97 12.85
CA ASP A 326 18.10 29.94 12.91
C ASP A 326 18.75 29.81 11.52
N ILE A 327 17.97 29.55 10.46
CA ILE A 327 18.49 29.49 9.10
C ILE A 327 18.82 30.90 8.63
N ILE A 328 20.06 31.11 8.19
CA ILE A 328 20.53 32.39 7.64
C ILE A 328 20.47 32.39 6.11
N SER A 329 20.71 31.22 5.49
CA SER A 329 20.84 31.09 4.04
C SER A 329 19.52 30.75 3.36
N PRO A 330 19.06 31.55 2.37
CA PRO A 330 17.91 31.21 1.54
C PRO A 330 18.07 29.87 0.80
N PHE A 331 19.31 29.50 0.49
CA PHE A 331 19.61 28.23 -0.16
C PHE A 331 19.45 27.04 0.80
N GLU A 332 19.85 27.20 2.07
CA GLU A 332 19.67 26.17 3.08
C GLU A 332 18.17 25.95 3.35
N PHE A 333 17.39 27.03 3.50
CA PHE A 333 15.95 26.93 3.67
C PHE A 333 15.32 26.16 2.50
N ARG A 334 15.65 26.55 1.26
CA ARG A 334 15.18 25.88 0.05
C ARG A 334 15.54 24.40 0.02
N ASP A 335 16.77 24.05 0.41
CA ASP A 335 17.25 22.67 0.35
C ASP A 335 16.56 21.75 1.38
N ARG A 336 16.01 22.33 2.46
CA ARG A 336 15.21 21.61 3.45
C ARG A 336 13.77 21.35 2.99
N VAL A 337 13.12 22.33 2.35
CA VAL A 337 11.71 22.27 1.93
C VAL A 337 11.47 21.65 0.55
N ARG A 338 12.50 21.59 -0.31
CA ARG A 338 12.38 20.97 -1.64
C ARG A 338 12.04 19.48 -1.55
N ASN A 339 11.59 18.90 -2.66
CA ASN A 339 11.40 17.45 -2.79
C ASN A 339 12.66 16.68 -2.35
N ARG A 340 12.47 15.63 -1.54
CA ARG A 340 13.51 14.83 -0.88
C ARG A 340 14.39 15.60 0.12
N GLY A 341 14.03 16.84 0.46
CA GLY A 341 14.61 17.57 1.57
C GLY A 341 14.16 16.99 2.91
N VAL A 342 14.84 17.38 3.99
CA VAL A 342 14.55 16.86 5.34
C VAL A 342 13.15 17.24 5.87
N TRP A 343 12.50 18.24 5.27
CA TRP A 343 11.14 18.65 5.59
C TRP A 343 10.11 18.23 4.53
N ASP A 344 10.50 17.39 3.58
CA ASP A 344 9.56 16.73 2.66
C ASP A 344 8.92 15.52 3.35
N PHE A 345 7.80 15.77 4.04
CA PHE A 345 7.06 14.73 4.76
C PHE A 345 6.37 13.73 3.84
N LYS A 346 6.03 14.14 2.62
CA LYS A 346 5.26 13.30 1.69
C LYS A 346 6.08 12.11 1.18
N SER A 347 7.36 12.33 0.89
CA SER A 347 8.25 11.31 0.34
C SER A 347 9.02 10.53 1.41
N ASN A 348 9.11 11.05 2.63
CA ASN A 348 9.88 10.42 3.70
C ASN A 348 9.12 9.28 4.40
N LYS A 349 9.27 8.06 3.86
CA LYS A 349 8.72 6.81 4.43
C LYS A 349 9.28 6.44 5.81
N GLY A 350 10.33 7.10 6.28
CA GLY A 350 10.81 6.99 7.67
C GLY A 350 9.97 7.76 8.69
N THR A 351 8.91 8.45 8.25
CA THR A 351 7.97 9.17 9.12
C THR A 351 6.55 8.69 8.89
N ILE A 352 5.67 8.87 9.89
CA ILE A 352 4.26 8.51 9.77
C ILE A 352 3.54 9.25 8.63
N PHE A 353 3.95 10.49 8.36
CA PHE A 353 3.35 11.31 7.30
C PHE A 353 3.68 10.77 5.91
N GLY A 354 4.90 10.29 5.68
CA GLY A 354 5.26 9.67 4.42
C GLY A 354 4.75 8.24 4.33
N LEU A 355 4.82 7.47 5.43
CA LEU A 355 4.31 6.11 5.49
C LEU A 355 2.80 6.06 5.21
N GLY A 356 2.03 6.94 5.85
CA GLY A 356 0.59 7.14 5.63
C GLY A 356 0.24 7.93 4.36
N ASN A 357 1.20 8.28 3.51
CA ASN A 357 0.91 8.78 2.16
C ASN A 357 0.53 7.61 1.23
N ASP A 358 -0.63 7.01 1.49
CA ASP A 358 -1.20 5.85 0.78
C ASP A 358 -2.50 6.20 0.03
N GLY A 359 -2.92 7.46 0.08
CA GLY A 359 -4.17 7.94 -0.49
C GLY A 359 -5.44 7.61 0.31
N LYS A 360 -5.32 6.98 1.49
CA LYS A 360 -6.48 6.69 2.37
C LYS A 360 -6.34 7.25 3.77
N THR A 361 -5.14 7.21 4.32
CA THR A 361 -4.86 7.66 5.68
C THR A 361 -5.23 9.14 5.83
N GLN A 362 -6.03 9.44 6.86
CA GLN A 362 -6.43 10.79 7.21
C GLN A 362 -5.77 11.19 8.53
N PHE A 363 -4.92 12.20 8.50
CA PHE A 363 -4.31 12.78 9.69
C PHE A 363 -5.29 13.77 10.33
N VAL A 364 -5.62 13.56 11.60
CA VAL A 364 -6.47 14.48 12.36
C VAL A 364 -5.56 15.39 13.18
N TYR A 365 -5.60 16.68 12.86
CA TYR A 365 -4.89 17.74 13.58
C TYR A 365 -5.86 18.87 13.94
N GLN A 366 -5.98 19.18 15.23
CA GLN A 366 -6.90 20.14 15.82
C GLN A 366 -8.36 19.91 15.37
N GLY A 367 -8.75 18.64 15.24
CA GLY A 367 -10.07 18.22 14.76
C GLY A 367 -10.28 18.38 13.25
N ILE A 368 -9.25 18.77 12.50
CA ILE A 368 -9.30 18.91 11.04
C ILE A 368 -8.61 17.70 10.40
N LYS A 369 -9.28 17.11 9.40
CA LYS A 369 -8.73 16.01 8.60
C LYS A 369 -7.83 16.53 7.49
N MET A 370 -6.66 15.93 7.36
CA MET A 370 -5.58 16.32 6.48
C MET A 370 -5.00 15.08 5.80
N GLU A 371 -4.73 15.16 4.51
CA GLU A 371 -3.90 14.17 3.81
C GLU A 371 -2.40 14.52 4.00
N SER A 372 -1.49 13.61 3.62
CA SER A 372 -0.04 13.81 3.78
C SER A 372 0.44 15.10 3.08
N GLN A 373 -0.07 15.38 1.88
CA GLN A 373 0.22 16.62 1.16
C GLN A 373 -0.31 17.88 1.85
N ASP A 374 -1.46 17.79 2.54
CA ASP A 374 -2.01 18.93 3.29
C ASP A 374 -1.10 19.26 4.49
N ILE A 375 -0.60 18.21 5.17
CA ILE A 375 0.36 18.34 6.27
C ILE A 375 1.64 18.99 5.76
N GLY A 376 2.18 18.53 4.62
CA GLY A 376 3.36 19.14 3.99
C GLY A 376 3.16 20.61 3.64
N ASN A 377 2.03 20.95 3.02
CA ASN A 377 1.71 22.34 2.64
C ASN A 377 1.50 23.25 3.87
N HIS A 378 0.83 22.74 4.89
CA HIS A 378 0.68 23.46 6.16
C HIS A 378 2.04 23.67 6.84
N HIS A 379 2.90 22.66 6.86
CA HIS A 379 4.23 22.73 7.44
C HIS A 379 5.09 23.76 6.71
N PHE A 380 5.13 23.72 5.37
CA PHE A 380 5.82 24.68 4.52
C PHE A 380 5.42 26.11 4.85
N GLY A 381 4.11 26.35 5.03
CA GLY A 381 3.60 27.65 5.45
C GLY A 381 4.17 28.11 6.79
N ALA A 382 4.09 27.25 7.81
CA ALA A 382 4.55 27.57 9.16
C ALA A 382 6.06 27.85 9.22
N VAL A 383 6.91 26.98 8.64
CA VAL A 383 8.37 27.17 8.66
C VAL A 383 8.82 28.34 7.79
N GLY A 384 8.12 28.61 6.68
CA GLY A 384 8.42 29.75 5.84
C GLY A 384 8.12 31.09 6.53
N LYS A 385 7.05 31.14 7.33
CA LYS A 385 6.77 32.31 8.19
C LYS A 385 7.77 32.46 9.32
N ALA A 386 8.24 31.36 9.90
CA ALA A 386 9.28 31.39 10.91
C ALA A 386 10.60 31.93 10.34
N TYR A 387 11.02 31.44 9.18
CA TYR A 387 12.21 31.93 8.48
C TYR A 387 12.18 33.44 8.20
N GLY A 388 11.00 34.02 7.90
CA GLY A 388 10.77 35.46 7.97
C GLY A 388 11.40 36.33 6.87
N LEU A 389 12.25 35.77 6.00
CA LEU A 389 12.89 36.52 4.90
C LEU A 389 12.09 36.55 3.60
N PHE A 390 10.99 35.79 3.52
CA PHE A 390 10.10 35.77 2.35
C PHE A 390 8.74 36.35 2.69
N SER A 391 8.17 37.16 1.78
CA SER A 391 6.78 37.58 1.91
C SER A 391 5.83 36.42 1.64
N ASP A 392 4.63 36.47 2.21
CA ASP A 392 3.56 35.48 2.00
C ASP A 392 3.29 35.28 0.51
N GLU A 393 3.22 36.39 -0.22
CA GLU A 393 3.02 36.36 -1.67
C GLU A 393 4.17 35.67 -2.40
N LEU A 394 5.42 35.93 -2.01
CA LEU A 394 6.57 35.28 -2.62
C LEU A 394 6.51 33.76 -2.38
N MET A 395 6.18 33.31 -1.18
CA MET A 395 6.06 31.89 -0.87
C MET A 395 4.93 31.21 -1.64
N LEU A 396 3.77 31.85 -1.72
CA LEU A 396 2.63 31.32 -2.49
C LEU A 396 2.92 31.28 -4.00
N ARG A 397 3.72 32.22 -4.52
CA ARG A 397 4.20 32.19 -5.92
C ARG A 397 5.19 31.07 -6.14
N GLN A 398 6.16 30.88 -5.24
CA GLN A 398 7.16 29.81 -5.37
C GLN A 398 6.53 28.41 -5.32
N ALA A 399 5.47 28.21 -4.52
CA ALA A 399 4.70 26.97 -4.53
C ALA A 399 4.06 26.70 -5.90
N GLY A 400 3.39 27.71 -6.47
CA GLY A 400 2.81 27.62 -7.82
C GLY A 400 3.85 27.42 -8.92
N ASP A 401 4.98 28.12 -8.85
CA ASP A 401 6.10 27.97 -9.78
C ASP A 401 6.66 26.53 -9.75
N ALA A 402 6.79 25.93 -8.57
CA ALA A 402 7.20 24.54 -8.42
C ALA A 402 6.17 23.56 -9.04
N GLN A 403 4.87 23.79 -8.83
CA GLN A 403 3.83 22.94 -9.40
C GLN A 403 3.74 23.04 -10.94
N MET A 404 3.91 24.26 -11.47
CA MET A 404 4.01 24.50 -12.92
C MET A 404 5.27 23.86 -13.51
N ALA A 405 6.42 23.98 -12.85
CA ALA A 405 7.68 23.35 -13.29
C ALA A 405 7.60 21.82 -13.28
N ALA A 406 6.85 21.25 -12.33
CA ALA A 406 6.56 19.82 -12.26
C ALA A 406 5.52 19.35 -13.31
N GLY A 407 4.91 20.27 -14.07
CA GLY A 407 3.89 19.93 -15.09
C GLY A 407 2.55 19.46 -14.51
N THR A 408 2.30 19.68 -13.22
CA THR A 408 1.08 19.23 -12.52
C THR A 408 0.05 20.34 -12.31
N SER A 409 0.43 21.58 -12.60
CA SER A 409 -0.47 22.74 -12.57
C SER A 409 -1.54 22.68 -13.65
N GLN A 410 -2.81 22.88 -13.28
CA GLN A 410 -3.90 22.97 -14.23
C GLN A 410 -4.04 24.38 -14.84
N VAL A 411 -4.46 24.45 -16.10
CA VAL A 411 -4.65 25.73 -16.84
C VAL A 411 -5.54 26.71 -16.08
N GLN A 412 -6.58 26.20 -15.41
CA GLN A 412 -7.52 27.02 -14.63
C GLN A 412 -6.89 27.70 -13.39
N TRP A 413 -5.73 27.25 -12.93
CA TRP A 413 -4.97 27.83 -11.81
C TRP A 413 -3.97 28.88 -12.27
N GLN A 414 -3.59 28.90 -13.55
CA GLN A 414 -2.59 29.79 -14.15
C GLN A 414 -3.18 31.14 -14.61
N LYS A 415 -4.04 31.73 -13.77
CA LYS A 415 -4.68 33.02 -14.07
C LYS A 415 -3.64 34.15 -14.02
N SER A 416 -3.76 35.13 -14.92
CA SER A 416 -2.82 36.25 -14.99
C SER A 416 -3.49 37.57 -15.31
N THR A 417 -2.90 38.66 -14.82
CA THR A 417 -3.20 40.03 -15.24
C THR A 417 -2.18 40.50 -16.26
N ARG A 418 -2.56 41.47 -17.07
CA ARG A 418 -1.69 42.13 -18.05
C ARG A 418 -1.57 43.59 -17.67
N ARG A 419 -0.34 44.09 -17.55
CA ARG A 419 -0.05 45.51 -17.37
C ARG A 419 0.81 45.98 -18.53
N ILE A 420 0.43 47.11 -19.12
CA ILE A 420 1.24 47.80 -20.11
C ILE A 420 2.26 48.64 -19.35
N ILE A 421 3.55 48.40 -19.61
CA ILE A 421 4.66 49.15 -19.04
C ILE A 421 5.56 49.65 -20.17
N THR A 422 6.16 50.81 -19.95
CA THR A 422 7.18 51.35 -20.83
C THR A 422 8.54 50.86 -20.35
N ASP A 423 9.32 50.23 -21.22
CA ASP A 423 10.68 49.80 -20.90
C ASP A 423 11.64 51.00 -20.82
N GLY A 424 12.87 50.75 -20.34
CA GLY A 424 13.91 51.77 -20.18
C GLY A 424 14.37 52.43 -21.48
N SER A 425 13.94 51.94 -22.65
CA SER A 425 14.18 52.50 -23.98
C SER A 425 12.98 53.22 -24.57
N GLY A 426 11.86 53.35 -23.84
CA GLY A 426 10.64 53.98 -24.33
C GLY A 426 9.72 53.03 -25.12
N GLY A 427 10.05 51.74 -25.21
CA GLY A 427 9.24 50.71 -25.85
C GLY A 427 8.07 50.27 -24.96
N VAL A 428 6.94 49.94 -25.57
CA VAL A 428 5.75 49.47 -24.84
C VAL A 428 5.79 47.94 -24.72
N VAL A 429 5.85 47.43 -23.49
CA VAL A 429 5.90 46.00 -23.19
C VAL A 429 4.68 45.60 -22.36
N VAL A 430 4.09 44.44 -22.68
CA VAL A 430 3.00 43.85 -21.89
C VAL A 430 3.60 42.90 -20.85
N GLN A 431 3.59 43.31 -19.60
CA GLN A 431 3.97 42.46 -18.48
C GLN A 431 2.79 41.58 -18.08
N LYS A 432 2.98 40.25 -18.17
CA LYS A 432 2.02 39.25 -17.70
C LYS A 432 2.43 38.81 -16.30
N SER A 433 1.54 38.96 -15.32
CA SER A 433 1.78 38.56 -13.93
C SER A 433 0.71 37.57 -13.49
N LEU A 434 1.14 36.43 -12.95
CA LEU A 434 0.19 35.46 -12.36
C LEU A 434 -0.50 36.08 -11.15
N ILE A 435 -1.78 35.73 -10.98
CA ILE A 435 -2.60 36.07 -9.81
C ILE A 435 -2.97 34.80 -9.06
N THR A 436 -3.34 34.92 -7.78
CA THR A 436 -3.76 33.79 -6.94
C THR A 436 -4.75 32.86 -7.69
N PRO A 437 -4.49 31.54 -7.72
CA PRO A 437 -3.54 30.78 -6.91
C PRO A 437 -2.09 30.70 -7.45
N TYR A 438 -1.69 31.59 -8.37
CA TYR A 438 -0.33 31.65 -8.93
C TYR A 438 0.10 30.38 -9.67
N GLY A 439 -0.85 29.65 -10.26
CA GLY A 439 -0.58 28.35 -10.89
C GLY A 439 -0.63 27.16 -9.94
N ASP A 440 -0.86 27.38 -8.65
CA ASP A 440 -0.91 26.33 -7.62
C ASP A 440 -2.33 25.74 -7.43
N ASP A 441 -2.44 24.58 -6.80
CA ASP A 441 -3.75 24.03 -6.39
C ASP A 441 -4.36 24.94 -5.31
N PRO A 442 -5.61 25.40 -5.46
CA PRO A 442 -6.30 26.18 -4.42
C PRO A 442 -6.33 25.52 -3.03
N ARG A 443 -6.32 24.18 -2.96
CA ARG A 443 -6.22 23.41 -1.70
C ARG A 443 -4.85 23.59 -1.06
N ASP A 444 -3.79 23.53 -1.86
CA ASP A 444 -2.41 23.69 -1.38
C ASP A 444 -2.21 25.10 -0.82
N GLN A 445 -2.62 26.13 -1.57
CA GLN A 445 -2.63 27.52 -1.12
C GLN A 445 -3.41 27.73 0.19
N LYS A 446 -4.54 27.03 0.37
CA LYS A 446 -5.35 27.11 1.59
C LYS A 446 -4.56 26.61 2.79
N TRP A 447 -3.84 25.49 2.65
CA TRP A 447 -3.05 24.89 3.71
C TRP A 447 -1.78 25.66 4.02
N ILE A 448 -1.08 26.17 3.00
CA ILE A 448 0.06 27.07 3.20
C ILE A 448 -0.36 28.29 4.02
N LYS A 449 -1.49 28.93 3.66
CA LYS A 449 -2.05 30.05 4.43
C LYS A 449 -2.51 29.65 5.83
N ALA A 450 -2.93 28.41 6.04
CA ALA A 450 -3.26 27.90 7.37
C ALA A 450 -2.00 27.77 8.23
N GLY A 451 -0.90 27.27 7.64
CA GLY A 451 0.42 27.26 8.27
C GLY A 451 0.90 28.65 8.66
N PHE A 452 0.67 29.65 7.81
CA PHE A 452 0.97 31.05 8.14
C PHE A 452 0.26 31.51 9.42
N ARG A 453 -1.07 31.33 9.44
CA ARG A 453 -1.91 31.71 10.58
C ARG A 453 -1.57 30.93 11.85
N TYR A 454 -1.14 29.67 11.71
CA TYR A 454 -0.70 28.87 12.85
C TYR A 454 0.51 29.50 13.53
N TYR A 455 1.55 29.85 12.76
CA TYR A 455 2.75 30.48 13.31
C TYR A 455 2.46 31.85 13.94
N GLU A 456 1.65 32.67 13.25
CA GLU A 456 1.28 34.01 13.74
C GLU A 456 0.50 34.00 15.06
N LYS A 457 -0.29 32.94 15.33
CA LYS A 457 -1.03 32.80 16.60
C LYS A 457 -0.16 32.35 17.78
N LYS A 458 1.02 31.79 17.50
CA LYS A 458 1.90 31.20 18.52
C LYS A 458 2.98 32.18 19.01
N LYS A 459 3.19 33.26 18.28
CA LYS A 459 4.02 34.42 18.64
C LYS A 459 3.22 35.40 19.48
#